data_AF-A0A163ECU4-F1
#
_entry.id   AF-A0A163ECU4-F1
#
_cell.length_a   1.000
_cell.length_b   1.000
_cell.length_c   1.000
_cell.angle_alpha   90.00
_cell.angle_beta   90.00
_cell.angle_gamma   90.00
#
_symmetry.space_group_name_H-M   'P 1'
#
loop_
_entity.id
_entity.type
_entity.pdbx_description
1 polymer ?
#
loop_
_entity_poly.entity_id
_entity_poly.type
_entity_poly.pdbx_seq_one_letter_code
_entity_poly.pdbx_strand_id
1 'polypeptide(L)'
;MRKNVLTFQLKTQSRLTTETLVFEKINKNLKSQLPSGTFDRWQQITKDFCAKACAAYRQGTIDTQMIIGCHDNLNRALLKELKGLGEN
;
A
#
# COMPACT_ATOMS: atom_id res chain seq x y z
N MET A 1 17.77 25.40 15.17
CA MET A 1 17.45 24.62 13.95
C MET A 1 17.46 23.09 14.15
N ARG A 2 18.44 22.47 14.83
CA ARG A 2 18.53 20.99 14.99
C ARG A 2 17.32 20.30 15.65
N LYS A 3 16.68 20.91 16.68
CA LYS A 3 15.47 20.35 17.32
C LYS A 3 14.29 20.19 16.33
N ASN A 4 14.10 21.14 15.43
CA ASN A 4 12.99 21.09 14.46
C ASN A 4 13.19 19.99 13.41
N VAL A 5 14.46 19.73 13.04
CA VAL A 5 14.82 18.64 12.12
C VAL A 5 14.56 17.28 12.76
N LEU A 6 14.96 17.07 14.01
CA LEU A 6 14.68 15.83 14.76
C LEU A 6 13.17 15.56 14.91
N THR A 7 12.39 16.59 15.26
CA THR A 7 10.93 16.47 15.35
C THR A 7 10.29 16.15 14.00
N PHE A 8 10.79 16.73 12.92
CA PHE A 8 10.31 16.41 11.57
C PHE A 8 10.60 14.94 11.22
N GLN A 9 11.86 14.49 11.38
CA GLN A 9 12.27 13.11 11.09
C GLN A 9 11.46 12.07 11.88
N LEU A 10 11.24 12.31 13.19
CA LEU A 10 10.43 11.43 14.03
C LEU A 10 8.97 11.33 13.55
N LYS A 11 8.37 12.46 13.13
CA LYS A 11 7.02 12.47 12.55
C LYS A 11 6.95 11.75 11.21
N THR A 12 7.98 11.89 10.37
CA THR A 12 8.04 11.19 9.08
C THR A 12 8.18 9.68 9.32
N GLN A 13 9.02 9.28 10.26
CA GLN A 13 9.27 7.88 10.59
C GLN A 13 8.04 7.22 11.23
N SER A 14 7.36 7.88 12.17
CA SER A 14 6.13 7.34 12.77
C SER A 14 5.00 7.18 11.74
N ARG A 15 4.90 8.12 10.78
CA ARG A 15 3.96 8.03 9.67
C ARG A 15 4.26 6.83 8.75
N LEU A 16 5.51 6.68 8.32
CA LEU A 16 5.96 5.55 7.50
C LEU A 16 5.70 4.19 8.19
N THR A 17 5.95 4.09 9.50
CA THR A 17 5.67 2.88 10.27
C THR A 17 4.17 2.58 10.32
N THR A 18 3.35 3.60 10.50
CA THR A 18 1.87 3.44 10.54
C THR A 18 1.34 2.99 9.19
N GLU A 19 1.79 3.61 8.10
CA GLU A 19 1.41 3.24 6.73
C GLU A 19 1.80 1.78 6.41
N THR A 20 2.98 1.35 6.85
CA THR A 20 3.46 -0.04 6.66
C THR A 20 2.59 -1.05 7.42
N LEU A 21 2.29 -0.80 8.70
CA LEU A 21 1.46 -1.70 9.51
C LEU A 21 0.03 -1.84 8.96
N VAL A 22 -0.52 -0.74 8.46
CA VAL A 22 -1.87 -0.75 7.87
C VAL A 22 -1.88 -1.51 6.54
N PHE A 23 -0.87 -1.32 5.69
CA PHE A 23 -0.69 -2.08 4.45
C PHE A 23 -0.60 -3.59 4.72
N GLU A 24 0.20 -4.00 5.71
CA GLU A 24 0.31 -5.42 6.10
C GLU A 24 -1.03 -6.00 6.56
N LYS A 25 -1.80 -5.26 7.37
CA LYS A 25 -3.12 -5.69 7.84
C LYS A 25 -4.09 -5.92 6.68
N ILE A 26 -4.09 -5.01 5.70
CA ILE A 26 -4.92 -5.10 4.50
C ILE A 26 -4.54 -6.32 3.66
N ASN A 27 -3.25 -6.54 3.44
CA ASN A 27 -2.76 -7.72 2.72
C ASN A 27 -3.14 -9.03 3.40
N LYS A 28 -3.00 -9.12 4.74
CA LYS A 28 -3.43 -10.28 5.51
C LYS A 28 -4.93 -10.56 5.32
N ASN A 29 -5.75 -9.50 5.32
CA ASN A 29 -7.19 -9.63 5.15
C ASN A 29 -7.55 -10.14 3.73
N LEU A 30 -6.96 -9.55 2.69
CA LEU A 30 -7.15 -10.03 1.31
C LEU A 30 -6.72 -11.48 1.16
N LYS A 31 -5.57 -11.86 1.74
CA LYS A 31 -5.07 -13.24 1.71
C LYS A 31 -6.03 -14.23 2.36
N SER A 32 -6.77 -13.83 3.40
CA SER A 32 -7.78 -14.68 4.03
C SER A 32 -9.09 -14.79 3.25
N GLN A 33 -9.41 -13.83 2.38
CA GLN A 33 -10.68 -13.80 1.63
C GLN A 33 -10.56 -14.37 0.22
N LEU A 34 -9.36 -14.34 -0.37
CA LEU A 34 -9.14 -14.77 -1.74
C LEU A 34 -8.53 -16.17 -1.81
N PRO A 35 -8.87 -16.99 -2.81
CA PRO A 35 -8.09 -18.18 -3.14
C PRO A 35 -6.62 -17.80 -3.38
N SER A 36 -5.68 -18.65 -2.92
CA SER A 36 -4.24 -18.34 -2.98
C SER A 36 -3.77 -17.89 -4.36
N GLY A 37 -4.15 -18.62 -5.42
CA GLY A 37 -3.76 -18.26 -6.79
C GLY A 37 -4.34 -16.91 -7.26
N THR A 38 -5.53 -16.55 -6.80
CA THR A 38 -6.14 -15.24 -7.08
C THR A 38 -5.42 -14.13 -6.34
N PHE A 39 -5.07 -14.35 -5.07
CA PHE A 39 -4.29 -13.39 -4.29
C PHE A 39 -2.90 -13.16 -4.90
N ASP A 40 -2.18 -14.22 -5.26
CA ASP A 40 -0.84 -14.11 -5.84
C ASP A 40 -0.88 -13.38 -7.18
N ARG A 41 -1.88 -13.68 -8.01
CA ARG A 41 -2.07 -12.99 -9.29
C ARG A 41 -2.45 -11.52 -9.11
N TRP A 42 -3.30 -11.22 -8.14
CA TRP A 42 -3.64 -9.85 -7.78
C TRP A 42 -2.40 -9.06 -7.37
N GLN A 43 -1.56 -9.59 -6.47
CA GLN A 43 -0.32 -8.94 -6.03
C GLN A 43 0.65 -8.64 -7.18
N GLN A 44 0.77 -9.57 -8.14
CA GLN A 44 1.61 -9.36 -9.33
C GLN A 44 1.05 -8.24 -10.21
N ILE A 45 -0.24 -8.27 -10.51
CA ILE A 45 -0.89 -7.27 -11.37
C ILE A 45 -0.79 -5.87 -10.74
N THR A 46 -1.11 -5.74 -9.45
CA THR A 46 -1.05 -4.43 -8.76
C THR A 46 0.36 -3.90 -8.68
N LYS A 47 1.35 -4.76 -8.43
CA LYS A 47 2.77 -4.39 -8.43
C LYS A 47 3.20 -3.84 -9.79
N ASP A 48 2.91 -4.55 -10.87
CA ASP A 48 3.28 -4.13 -12.22
C ASP A 48 2.55 -2.86 -12.66
N PHE A 49 1.26 -2.77 -12.34
CA PHE A 49 0.45 -1.59 -12.64
C PHE A 49 0.99 -0.36 -11.91
N CYS A 50 1.23 -0.45 -10.60
CA CYS A 50 1.74 0.67 -9.81
C CYS A 50 3.16 1.05 -10.24
N ALA A 51 4.04 0.09 -10.54
CA ALA A 51 5.38 0.37 -11.04
C ALA A 51 5.36 1.12 -12.39
N LYS A 52 4.42 0.79 -13.28
CA LYS A 52 4.21 1.51 -14.54
C LYS A 52 3.61 2.89 -14.33
N ALA A 53 2.57 3.00 -13.51
CA ALA A 53 1.88 4.26 -13.21
C ALA A 53 2.80 5.27 -12.52
N CYS A 54 3.70 4.79 -11.66
CA CYS A 54 4.67 5.64 -10.95
C CYS A 54 5.98 5.87 -11.71
N ALA A 55 6.16 5.29 -12.91
CA ALA A 55 7.43 5.36 -13.64
C ALA A 55 7.90 6.80 -13.95
N ALA A 56 6.96 7.76 -14.05
CA ALA A 56 7.26 9.18 -14.24
C ALA A 56 7.91 9.85 -13.00
N TYR A 57 7.83 9.21 -11.83
CA TYR A 57 8.28 9.75 -10.54
C TYR A 57 9.57 9.09 -10.02
N ARG A 58 10.31 8.40 -10.88
CA ARG A 58 11.54 7.61 -10.58
C ARG A 58 12.72 8.34 -9.92
N GLN A 59 12.55 9.59 -9.48
CA GLN A 59 13.58 10.34 -8.77
C GLN A 59 13.43 10.17 -7.25
N GLY A 60 14.29 9.31 -6.67
CA GLY A 60 14.48 9.20 -5.22
C GLY A 60 13.39 8.42 -4.47
N THR A 61 13.28 8.64 -3.17
CA THR A 61 12.40 7.87 -2.25
C THR A 61 10.91 8.18 -2.41
N ILE A 62 10.56 9.21 -3.18
CA ILE A 62 9.18 9.56 -3.52
C ILE A 62 8.55 8.44 -4.36
N ASP A 63 9.31 7.82 -5.27
CA ASP A 63 8.83 6.70 -6.10
C ASP A 63 8.34 5.53 -5.23
N THR A 64 9.15 5.14 -4.24
CA THR A 64 8.80 4.04 -3.32
C THR A 64 7.52 4.33 -2.53
N GLN A 65 7.37 5.56 -2.00
CA GLN A 65 6.16 5.93 -1.25
C GLN A 65 4.91 5.97 -2.15
N MET A 66 5.06 6.43 -3.40
CA MET A 66 3.97 6.47 -4.37
C MET A 66 3.54 5.06 -4.80
N ILE A 67 4.48 4.15 -5.02
CA ILE A 67 4.19 2.75 -5.34
C ILE A 67 3.47 2.06 -4.17
N ILE A 68 3.95 2.23 -2.94
CA ILE A 68 3.30 1.67 -1.74
C ILE A 68 1.88 2.23 -1.59
N GLY A 69 1.70 3.54 -1.76
CA GLY A 69 0.39 4.19 -1.68
C GLY A 69 -0.57 3.71 -2.77
N CYS A 70 -0.10 3.56 -4.00
CA CYS A 70 -0.88 2.97 -5.09
C CYS A 70 -1.36 1.55 -4.75
N HIS A 71 -0.46 0.71 -4.25
CA HIS A 71 -0.78 -0.67 -3.88
C HIS A 71 -1.79 -0.70 -2.71
N ASP A 72 -1.58 0.08 -1.65
CA ASP A 72 -2.51 0.17 -0.52
C ASP A 72 -3.93 0.57 -0.96
N ASN A 73 -4.04 1.58 -1.82
CA ASN A 73 -5.33 2.06 -2.33
C ASN A 73 -6.09 0.99 -3.12
N LEU A 74 -5.41 0.27 -4.02
CA LEU A 74 -6.02 -0.81 -4.79
C LEU A 74 -6.48 -1.95 -3.88
N ASN A 75 -5.67 -2.32 -2.89
CA ASN A 75 -6.05 -3.37 -1.94
C ASN A 75 -7.25 -2.99 -1.07
N ARG A 76 -7.34 -1.72 -0.64
CA ARG A 76 -8.53 -1.21 0.07
C ARG A 76 -9.76 -1.23 -0.80
N ALA A 77 -9.63 -0.85 -2.08
CA ALA A 77 -10.75 -0.89 -3.02
C ALA A 77 -11.26 -2.33 -3.16
N LEU A 78 -10.38 -3.29 -3.41
CA LEU A 78 -10.77 -4.70 -3.51
C LEU A 78 -11.44 -5.22 -2.23
N LEU A 79 -10.91 -4.88 -1.04
CA LEU A 79 -11.55 -5.26 0.23
C LEU A 79 -12.97 -4.69 0.38
N LYS A 80 -13.25 -3.48 -0.14
CA LYS A 80 -14.59 -2.91 -0.09
C LYS A 80 -15.54 -3.66 -1.02
N GLU A 81 -15.09 -3.96 -2.24
CA GLU A 81 -15.88 -4.75 -3.20
C GLU A 81 -16.19 -6.16 -2.64
N LEU A 82 -15.20 -6.82 -2.05
CA LEU A 82 -15.40 -8.15 -1.43
C LEU A 82 -16.39 -8.12 -0.26
N LYS A 83 -16.42 -7.03 0.52
CA LYS A 83 -17.44 -6.86 1.58
C LYS A 83 -18.84 -6.65 1.01
N GLY A 84 -18.97 -5.83 -0.04
CA GLY A 84 -20.26 -5.61 -0.70
C GLY A 84 -20.82 -6.86 -1.40
N LEU A 85 -19.95 -7.79 -1.80
CA LEU A 85 -20.34 -9.09 -2.36
C LEU A 85 -20.86 -10.10 -1.32
N GLY A 86 -20.67 -9.85 -0.02
CA GLY A 86 -21.15 -10.72 1.07
C GLY A 86 -22.44 -10.25 1.76
N GLU A 87 -23.00 -9.11 1.35
CA GLU A 87 -24.23 -8.52 1.93
C GLU A 87 -25.50 -8.85 1.12
N ASN A 88 -25.45 -9.84 0.22
CA ASN A 88 -26.61 -10.34 -0.53
C ASN A 88 -26.95 -11.79 -0.15
#